data_AF-A0A8H6UKY3-F1
#
_entry.id   AF-A0A8H6UKY3-F1
#
_cell.length_a   1.000
_cell.length_b   1.000
_cell.length_c   1.000
_cell.angle_alpha   90.00
_cell.angle_beta   90.00
_cell.angle_gamma   90.00
#
_symmetry.space_group_name_H-M   'P 1'
#
loop_
_entity.id
_entity.type
_entity.pdbx_description
1 polymer ?
#
loop_
_entity_poly.entity_id
_entity_poly.type
_entity_poly.pdbx_seq_one_letter_code
_entity_poly.pdbx_strand_id
1 'polypeptide(L)'
;MASITGLPSELLARIVSFLDRSSLKAVRETSRVLSQFATPRLFDTLHLFPDEESYEAVDNITNHATLKKMIKKVYVNTCEDDYDDDDEEEVELTEDFKDRIAKFKHCQNVQSAILRFDKHCSTGREYWMTEHPETMAFRTKALRVFFKWLASFEAPLRELGIRNMQDVNVTNDRISANIEKVLRGLRALRLSIVTEHNEHAPEDDLDFSEPHDFFKQLPSVWLKPSAPSLQHLSLSCDNYFGFYPKLDLSDIHFPYLKSLSFGNYCFVQDSQLEWILSHAATLTELYFDDCAILYDVCLYAEHLDRGPFKKGEMARRREQQPKYYRSYNKRWHDYFDSLRTGLPHLRQFRFGSSNWSEGVPFEKEAKIKISLRENRYMACYDGYGPSPYLEGNYRPDEWEQEAPQCDEKDKEALRLLLEKTGQGVAEIPLLSRHQYWSCED
;
A
#
# COMPACT_ATOMS: atom_id res chain seq x y z
N MET A 1 34.01 26.80 -24.43
CA MET A 1 33.27 25.70 -23.80
C MET A 1 32.17 26.31 -22.94
N ALA A 2 30.92 25.92 -23.12
CA ALA A 2 29.83 26.40 -22.26
C ALA A 2 29.95 25.71 -20.89
N SER A 3 29.97 26.50 -19.81
CA SER A 3 29.98 25.97 -18.44
C SER A 3 28.56 25.65 -18.01
N ILE A 4 28.35 24.48 -17.40
CA ILE A 4 27.05 24.09 -16.82
C ILE A 4 26.57 25.11 -15.77
N THR A 5 27.49 25.75 -15.03
CA THR A 5 27.16 26.79 -14.05
C THR A 5 26.64 28.09 -14.67
N GLY A 6 26.70 28.25 -15.99
CA GLY A 6 26.10 29.36 -16.71
C GLY A 6 24.61 29.17 -17.03
N LEU A 7 24.03 28.00 -16.74
CA LEU A 7 22.60 27.76 -16.91
C LEU A 7 21.78 28.51 -15.84
N PRO A 8 20.54 28.94 -16.17
CA PRO A 8 19.61 29.46 -15.18
C PRO A 8 19.40 28.51 -13.99
N SER A 9 19.22 29.09 -12.80
CA SER A 9 19.05 28.36 -11.53
C SER A 9 17.92 27.33 -11.58
N GLU A 10 16.84 27.59 -12.31
CA GLU A 10 15.71 26.67 -12.47
C GLU A 10 16.11 25.39 -13.23
N LEU A 11 16.93 25.54 -14.29
CA LEU A 11 17.44 24.40 -15.06
C LEU A 11 18.47 23.62 -14.25
N LEU A 12 19.34 24.31 -13.50
CA LEU A 12 20.26 23.65 -12.57
C LEU A 12 19.52 22.85 -11.50
N ALA A 13 18.51 23.43 -10.86
CA ALA A 13 17.69 22.76 -9.87
C ALA A 13 16.97 21.53 -10.45
N ARG A 14 16.50 21.63 -11.70
CA ARG A 14 15.86 20.52 -12.41
C ARG A 14 16.86 19.41 -12.76
N ILE A 15 18.02 19.73 -13.30
CA ILE A 15 19.07 18.74 -13.59
C ILE A 15 19.47 18.00 -12.31
N VAL A 16 19.75 18.74 -11.23
CA VAL A 16 20.12 18.17 -9.94
C VAL A 16 19.02 17.29 -9.35
N SER A 17 17.74 17.57 -9.66
CA SER A 17 16.63 16.75 -9.16
C SER A 17 16.53 15.34 -9.76
N PHE A 18 17.27 15.05 -10.83
CA PHE A 18 17.35 13.72 -11.43
C PHE A 18 18.57 12.92 -10.97
N LEU A 19 19.46 13.51 -10.17
CA LEU A 19 20.67 12.83 -9.71
C LEU A 19 20.37 11.90 -8.54
N ASP A 20 21.01 10.72 -8.56
CA ASP A 20 21.03 9.83 -7.41
C ASP A 20 21.86 10.41 -6.25
N ARG A 21 21.79 9.77 -5.08
CA ARG A 21 22.45 10.23 -3.86
C ARG A 21 23.98 10.30 -3.99
N SER A 22 24.61 9.34 -4.68
CA SER A 22 26.06 9.32 -4.89
C SER A 22 26.49 10.45 -5.82
N SER A 23 25.75 10.67 -6.90
CA SER A 23 25.92 11.78 -7.84
C SER A 23 25.72 13.13 -7.15
N LEU A 24 24.74 13.26 -6.25
CA LEU A 24 24.52 14.47 -5.45
C LEU A 24 25.70 14.79 -4.53
N LYS A 25 26.29 13.77 -3.87
CA LYS A 25 27.50 13.94 -3.04
C LYS A 25 28.65 14.47 -3.90
N ALA A 26 28.93 13.83 -5.04
CA ALA A 26 30.00 14.26 -5.94
C ALA A 26 29.76 15.69 -6.47
N VAL A 27 28.56 15.98 -6.99
CA VAL A 27 28.21 17.31 -7.53
C VAL A 27 28.33 18.41 -6.47
N ARG A 28 27.94 18.13 -5.22
CA ARG A 28 28.06 19.06 -4.10
C ARG A 28 29.51 19.51 -3.84
N GLU A 29 30.48 18.66 -4.13
CA GLU A 29 31.91 18.93 -3.91
C GLU A 29 32.59 19.63 -5.10
N THR A 30 32.03 19.49 -6.31
CA THR A 30 32.64 20.05 -7.54
C THR A 30 32.56 21.58 -7.65
N SER A 31 31.51 22.21 -7.13
CA SER A 31 31.27 23.65 -7.30
C SER A 31 30.37 24.23 -6.21
N ARG A 32 30.70 25.44 -5.71
CA ARG A 32 29.87 26.17 -4.75
C ARG A 32 28.47 26.44 -5.28
N VAL A 33 28.32 26.72 -6.57
CA VAL A 33 27.01 26.97 -7.20
C VAL A 33 26.17 25.71 -7.20
N LEU A 34 26.75 24.58 -7.65
CA LEU A 34 26.04 23.30 -7.68
C LEU A 34 25.73 22.79 -6.27
N SER A 35 26.61 23.06 -5.31
CA SER A 35 26.43 22.76 -3.89
C SER A 35 25.15 23.39 -3.30
N GLN A 36 24.76 24.59 -3.75
CA GLN A 36 23.53 25.25 -3.32
C GLN A 36 22.25 24.50 -3.75
N PHE A 37 22.31 23.74 -4.85
CA PHE A 37 21.19 22.93 -5.34
C PHE A 37 21.26 21.48 -4.85
N ALA A 38 22.47 20.91 -4.78
CA ALA A 38 22.68 19.52 -4.38
C ALA A 38 22.48 19.31 -2.88
N THR A 39 22.91 20.26 -2.03
CA THR A 39 22.81 20.12 -0.56
C THR A 39 21.35 19.98 -0.10
N PRO A 40 20.40 20.86 -0.49
CA PRO A 40 19.01 20.69 -0.09
C PRO A 40 18.39 19.36 -0.52
N ARG A 41 18.80 18.80 -1.67
CA ARG A 41 18.31 17.50 -2.16
C ARG A 41 18.92 16.33 -1.40
N LEU A 42 20.20 16.42 -1.07
CA LEU A 42 20.89 15.38 -0.31
C LEU A 42 20.34 15.22 1.11
N PHE A 43 19.81 16.29 1.69
CA PHE A 43 19.29 16.36 3.06
C PHE A 43 17.79 16.68 3.12
N ASP A 44 17.02 16.46 2.05
CA ASP A 44 15.55 16.63 2.13
C ASP A 44 14.86 15.47 2.84
N THR A 45 15.52 14.30 2.86
CA THR A 45 14.99 13.06 3.41
C THR A 45 15.93 12.51 4.47
N LEU A 46 15.38 12.24 5.65
CA LEU A 46 16.10 11.68 6.78
C LEU A 46 15.57 10.28 7.10
N HIS A 47 16.46 9.33 7.32
CA HIS A 47 16.11 7.98 7.76
C HIS A 47 16.64 7.80 9.17
N LEU A 48 15.82 7.20 10.03
CA LEU A 48 16.16 6.75 11.36
C LEU A 48 15.98 5.23 11.40
N PHE A 49 17.03 4.54 11.80
CA PHE A 49 17.09 3.11 12.06
C PHE A 49 17.52 2.90 13.52
N PRO A 50 17.25 1.73 14.12
CA PRO A 50 17.51 1.46 15.54
C PRO A 50 18.99 1.13 15.86
N ASP A 51 19.94 1.76 15.17
CA ASP A 51 21.38 1.52 15.31
C ASP A 51 22.16 2.81 15.60
N GLU A 52 23.36 2.67 16.15
CA GLU A 52 24.21 3.79 16.57
C GLU A 52 24.66 4.68 15.40
N GLU A 53 24.96 4.11 14.22
CA GLU A 53 25.39 4.90 13.06
C GLU A 53 24.24 5.82 12.60
N SER A 54 23.02 5.30 12.57
CA SER A 54 21.84 6.09 12.27
C SER A 54 21.57 7.15 13.34
N TYR A 55 21.81 6.86 14.62
CA TYR A 55 21.64 7.85 15.70
C TYR A 55 22.61 9.01 15.57
N GLU A 56 23.89 8.73 15.34
CA GLU A 56 24.91 9.75 15.14
C GLU A 56 24.60 10.61 13.90
N ALA A 57 24.17 9.98 12.80
CA ALA A 57 23.79 10.69 11.58
C ALA A 57 22.60 11.65 11.82
N VAL A 58 21.55 11.17 12.48
CA VAL A 58 20.38 11.98 12.84
C VAL A 58 20.75 13.13 13.77
N ASP A 59 21.60 12.89 14.77
CA ASP A 59 22.04 13.92 15.71
C ASP A 59 22.89 14.99 15.03
N ASN A 60 23.83 14.59 14.17
CA ASN A 60 24.62 15.51 13.37
C ASN A 60 23.75 16.41 12.49
N ILE A 61 22.70 15.87 11.87
CA ILE A 61 21.81 16.64 10.97
C ILE A 61 20.87 17.55 11.77
N THR A 62 20.23 17.03 12.81
CA THR A 62 19.22 17.77 13.60
C THR A 62 19.84 18.87 14.47
N ASN A 63 21.09 18.70 14.92
CA ASN A 63 21.82 19.74 15.64
C ASN A 63 22.41 20.81 14.70
N HIS A 64 22.61 20.50 13.42
CA HIS A 64 23.16 21.45 12.46
C HIS A 64 22.13 22.55 12.10
N ALA A 65 22.49 23.81 12.34
CA ALA A 65 21.60 24.97 12.21
C ALA A 65 20.92 25.10 10.82
N THR A 66 21.65 24.77 9.76
CA THR A 66 21.16 24.81 8.36
C THR A 66 20.48 23.51 7.91
N LEU A 67 21.09 22.33 8.13
CA LEU A 67 20.61 21.06 7.56
C LEU A 67 19.23 20.66 8.10
N LYS A 68 18.95 20.89 9.39
CA LYS A 68 17.64 20.59 9.97
C LYS A 68 16.47 21.32 9.30
N LYS A 69 16.74 22.45 8.64
CA LYS A 69 15.74 23.23 7.87
C LYS A 69 15.55 22.68 6.45
N MET A 70 16.44 21.83 5.96
CA MET A 70 16.32 21.22 4.63
C MET A 70 15.44 19.98 4.65
N ILE A 71 15.32 19.30 5.80
CA ILE A 71 14.50 18.10 5.98
C ILE A 71 13.02 18.41 5.69
N LYS A 72 12.44 17.63 4.79
CA LYS A 72 11.03 17.65 4.38
C LYS A 72 10.35 16.31 4.59
N LYS A 73 11.11 15.21 4.55
CA LYS A 73 10.61 13.85 4.68
C LYS A 73 11.41 13.09 5.72
N VAL A 74 10.71 12.30 6.54
CA VAL A 74 11.32 11.47 7.59
C VAL A 74 10.82 10.03 7.45
N TYR A 75 11.74 9.08 7.44
CA TYR A 75 11.47 7.66 7.62
C TYR A 75 11.90 7.27 9.03
N VAL A 76 11.00 6.64 9.77
CA VAL A 76 11.26 5.97 11.03
C VAL A 76 11.12 4.48 10.75
N ASN A 77 12.24 3.76 10.73
CA ASN A 77 12.27 2.31 10.52
C ASN A 77 12.58 1.66 11.87
N THR A 78 11.78 0.67 12.26
CA THR A 78 11.96 -0.06 13.51
C THR A 78 12.93 -1.23 13.40
N CYS A 79 13.29 -1.61 12.17
CA CYS A 79 14.33 -2.57 11.80
C CYS A 79 15.14 -2.04 10.60
N GLU A 80 16.41 -2.46 10.49
CA GLU A 80 17.27 -2.16 9.33
C GLU A 80 16.84 -3.04 8.15
N ASP A 81 17.06 -4.34 8.30
CA ASP A 81 16.54 -5.39 7.42
C ASP A 81 15.30 -6.04 8.04
N ASP A 82 14.47 -6.66 7.20
CA ASP A 82 13.37 -7.48 7.73
C ASP A 82 13.95 -8.76 8.35
N TYR A 83 13.42 -9.19 9.49
CA TYR A 83 13.84 -10.41 10.16
C TYR A 83 13.47 -11.63 9.31
N ASP A 84 14.42 -12.53 9.07
CA ASP A 84 14.20 -13.74 8.27
C ASP A 84 14.18 -15.02 9.14
N ASP A 85 14.43 -14.93 10.46
CA ASP A 85 14.56 -16.08 11.37
C ASP A 85 13.55 -16.01 12.53
N ASP A 86 13.05 -17.19 12.91
CA ASP A 86 11.91 -17.38 13.81
C ASP A 86 12.30 -17.44 15.30
N ASP A 87 13.62 -17.36 15.58
CA ASP A 87 14.22 -17.57 16.90
C ASP A 87 14.76 -16.28 17.56
N GLU A 88 14.37 -15.10 17.06
CA GLU A 88 14.85 -13.83 17.58
C GLU A 88 14.02 -13.31 18.77
N GLU A 89 14.69 -12.83 19.83
CA GLU A 89 14.04 -12.26 21.01
C GLU A 89 13.25 -10.97 20.66
N GLU A 90 12.16 -10.70 21.40
CA GLU A 90 11.41 -9.44 21.25
C GLU A 90 12.36 -8.23 21.34
N VAL A 91 12.35 -7.39 20.31
CA VAL A 91 13.18 -6.18 20.30
C VAL A 91 12.62 -5.12 21.23
N GLU A 92 13.51 -4.45 21.96
CA GLU A 92 13.12 -3.33 22.79
C GLU A 92 13.09 -2.02 21.99
N LEU A 93 11.95 -1.31 22.03
CA LEU A 93 11.93 0.10 21.63
C LEU A 93 12.67 0.96 22.67
N THR A 94 13.97 1.17 22.46
CA THR A 94 14.90 1.85 23.38
C THR A 94 14.53 3.31 23.64
N GLU A 95 14.95 3.86 24.78
CA GLU A 95 14.81 5.31 25.05
C GLU A 95 15.58 6.15 24.02
N ASP A 96 16.75 5.68 23.59
CA ASP A 96 17.57 6.36 22.61
C ASP A 96 16.82 6.56 21.28
N PHE A 97 16.18 5.50 20.76
CA PHE A 97 15.37 5.57 19.55
C PHE A 97 14.20 6.56 19.69
N LYS A 98 13.48 6.49 20.81
CA LYS A 98 12.35 7.39 21.11
C LYS A 98 12.77 8.86 21.20
N ASP A 99 13.93 9.12 21.79
CA ASP A 99 14.48 10.47 21.91
C ASP A 99 14.86 11.05 20.54
N ARG A 100 15.41 10.24 19.61
CA ARG A 100 15.69 10.69 18.24
C ARG A 100 14.41 10.98 17.45
N ILE A 101 13.35 10.18 17.60
CA ILE A 101 12.03 10.51 17.02
C ILE A 101 11.55 11.87 17.54
N ALA A 102 11.68 12.12 18.86
CA ALA A 102 11.25 13.38 19.47
C ALA A 102 12.07 14.59 18.99
N LYS A 103 13.34 14.41 18.60
CA LYS A 103 14.19 15.49 18.05
C LYS A 103 13.67 16.05 16.73
N PHE A 104 12.92 15.27 15.95
CA PHE A 104 12.36 15.74 14.67
C PHE A 104 11.35 16.88 14.81
N LYS A 105 10.83 17.17 16.02
CA LYS A 105 10.06 18.39 16.28
C LYS A 105 10.83 19.67 15.92
N HIS A 106 12.16 19.61 15.89
CA HIS A 106 13.02 20.74 15.52
C HIS A 106 13.17 20.92 14.00
N CYS A 107 12.69 19.97 13.21
CA CYS A 107 12.68 20.00 11.73
C CYS A 107 11.35 20.63 11.25
N GLN A 108 11.28 21.96 11.26
CA GLN A 108 10.04 22.72 11.00
C GLN A 108 9.47 22.56 9.58
N ASN A 109 10.24 22.04 8.63
CA ASN A 109 9.83 21.90 7.23
C ASN A 109 9.38 20.48 6.86
N VAL A 110 9.29 19.57 7.84
CA VAL A 110 8.78 18.22 7.64
C VAL A 110 7.31 18.29 7.20
N GLN A 111 7.02 17.68 6.06
CA GLN A 111 5.70 17.59 5.46
C GLN A 111 5.26 16.16 5.20
N SER A 112 6.21 15.22 5.18
CA SER A 112 6.01 13.81 4.89
C SER A 112 6.68 12.96 5.96
N ALA A 113 5.96 11.99 6.53
CA ALA A 113 6.50 11.08 7.53
C ALA A 113 6.04 9.65 7.24
N ILE A 114 6.99 8.71 7.33
CA ILE A 114 6.77 7.30 7.09
C ILE A 114 7.26 6.50 8.29
N LEU A 115 6.40 5.63 8.80
CA LEU A 115 6.77 4.59 9.75
C LEU A 115 6.85 3.27 9.00
N ARG A 116 7.96 2.55 9.14
CA ARG A 116 8.13 1.19 8.64
C ARG A 116 8.32 0.25 9.82
N PHE A 117 7.50 -0.79 9.83
CA PHE A 117 7.69 -1.99 10.65
C PHE A 117 8.34 -3.12 9.84
N ASP A 118 8.75 -4.16 10.55
CA ASP A 118 9.10 -5.44 9.96
C ASP A 118 7.93 -6.00 9.11
N LYS A 119 8.25 -6.73 8.04
CA LYS A 119 7.25 -7.33 7.15
C LYS A 119 6.46 -8.47 7.81
N HIS A 120 7.04 -9.15 8.79
CA HIS A 120 6.40 -10.23 9.52
C HIS A 120 5.69 -9.72 10.77
N CYS A 121 4.49 -10.24 11.00
CA CYS A 121 3.73 -9.92 12.21
C CYS A 121 2.99 -11.15 12.72
N SER A 122 2.81 -11.21 14.03
CA SER A 122 2.10 -12.27 14.72
C SER A 122 1.28 -11.66 15.86
N THR A 123 0.18 -12.30 16.20
CA THR A 123 -0.64 -11.92 17.36
C THR A 123 -0.25 -12.71 18.61
N GLY A 124 0.62 -13.72 18.48
CA GLY A 124 1.02 -14.61 19.57
C GLY A 124 -0.15 -15.43 20.13
N ARG A 125 -1.22 -15.60 19.33
CA ARG A 125 -2.47 -16.27 19.73
C ARG A 125 -2.30 -17.75 20.00
N GLU A 126 -1.41 -18.40 19.27
CA GLU A 126 -1.22 -19.84 19.26
C GLU A 126 0.24 -20.18 19.51
N TYR A 127 0.51 -21.16 20.37
CA TYR A 127 1.87 -21.53 20.78
C TYR A 127 2.74 -22.12 19.66
N TRP A 128 2.11 -22.52 18.55
CA TRP A 128 2.75 -23.11 17.38
C TRP A 128 3.00 -22.08 16.27
N MET A 129 2.47 -20.86 16.40
CA MET A 129 2.73 -19.78 15.47
C MET A 129 4.04 -19.10 15.84
N THR A 130 4.83 -18.75 14.83
CA THR A 130 6.10 -18.05 14.99
C THR A 130 5.87 -16.72 15.72
N GLU A 131 6.66 -16.48 16.76
CA GLU A 131 6.77 -15.15 17.37
C GLU A 131 7.82 -14.36 16.59
N HIS A 132 7.48 -13.13 16.20
CA HIS A 132 8.41 -12.24 15.52
C HIS A 132 8.91 -11.15 16.47
N PRO A 133 10.13 -10.62 16.29
CA PRO A 133 10.73 -9.68 17.23
C PRO A 133 9.90 -8.43 17.49
N GLU A 134 9.16 -7.95 16.48
CA GLU A 134 8.26 -6.81 16.60
C GLU A 134 6.84 -7.24 16.98
N THR A 135 6.64 -7.56 18.25
CA THR A 135 5.33 -7.95 18.81
C THR A 135 4.25 -6.86 18.66
N MET A 136 2.99 -7.23 18.88
CA MET A 136 1.88 -6.27 18.97
C MET A 136 2.13 -5.16 20.01
N ALA A 137 2.76 -5.50 21.13
CA ALA A 137 3.06 -4.54 22.19
C ALA A 137 4.12 -3.54 21.73
N PHE A 138 5.18 -4.02 21.07
CA PHE A 138 6.20 -3.20 20.44
C PHE A 138 5.60 -2.26 19.38
N ARG A 139 4.84 -2.80 18.41
CA ARG A 139 4.20 -2.04 17.32
C ARG A 139 3.27 -0.96 17.86
N THR A 140 2.47 -1.28 18.89
CA THR A 140 1.61 -0.30 19.58
C THR A 140 2.43 0.80 20.27
N LYS A 141 3.53 0.45 20.94
CA LYS A 141 4.44 1.41 21.60
C LYS A 141 5.09 2.34 20.57
N ALA A 142 5.51 1.81 19.43
CA ALA A 142 6.09 2.58 18.33
C ALA A 142 5.07 3.54 17.71
N LEU A 143 3.85 3.06 17.37
CA LEU A 143 2.74 3.91 16.90
C LEU A 143 2.45 5.05 17.89
N ARG A 144 2.41 4.76 19.20
CA ARG A 144 2.19 5.78 20.23
C ARG A 144 3.24 6.88 20.18
N VAL A 145 4.52 6.52 20.08
CA VAL A 145 5.64 7.47 20.05
C VAL A 145 5.59 8.29 18.76
N PHE A 146 5.42 7.62 17.63
CA PHE A 146 5.35 8.22 16.30
C PHE A 146 4.20 9.23 16.19
N PHE A 147 2.96 8.83 16.52
CA PHE A 147 1.81 9.73 16.46
C PHE A 147 1.86 10.84 17.51
N LYS A 148 2.47 10.62 18.68
CA LYS A 148 2.72 11.70 19.65
C LYS A 148 3.65 12.77 19.07
N TRP A 149 4.69 12.36 18.34
CA TRP A 149 5.58 13.29 17.65
C TRP A 149 4.85 14.02 16.51
N LEU A 150 4.14 13.31 15.63
CA LEU A 150 3.40 13.94 14.53
C LEU A 150 2.35 14.93 15.04
N ALA A 151 1.63 14.58 16.10
CA ALA A 151 0.66 15.45 16.75
C ALA A 151 1.29 16.69 17.40
N SER A 152 2.62 16.75 17.57
CA SER A 152 3.32 17.91 18.13
C SER A 152 3.58 19.03 17.12
N PHE A 153 3.42 18.77 15.82
CA PHE A 153 3.60 19.81 14.80
C PHE A 153 2.50 20.88 14.89
N GLU A 154 2.91 22.15 14.75
CA GLU A 154 1.99 23.29 14.67
C GLU A 154 1.26 23.32 13.32
N ALA A 155 1.98 23.04 12.23
CA ALA A 155 1.42 22.89 10.90
C ALA A 155 1.03 21.41 10.65
N PRO A 156 -0.11 21.14 9.99
CA PRO A 156 -0.51 19.77 9.70
C PRO A 156 0.47 19.11 8.73
N LEU A 157 0.76 17.85 8.98
CA LEU A 157 1.49 16.98 8.06
C LEU A 157 0.71 16.88 6.74
N ARG A 158 1.41 16.78 5.61
CA ARG A 158 0.78 16.65 4.29
C ARG A 158 0.67 15.20 3.86
N GLU A 159 1.65 14.38 4.20
CA GLU A 159 1.76 13.02 3.73
C GLU A 159 2.10 12.09 4.90
N LEU A 160 1.32 11.03 5.04
CA LEU A 160 1.54 9.97 6.02
C LEU A 160 1.66 8.64 5.30
N GLY A 161 2.71 7.91 5.63
CA GLY A 161 2.88 6.53 5.23
C GLY A 161 3.05 5.61 6.43
N ILE A 162 2.41 4.44 6.40
CA ILE A 162 2.74 3.33 7.30
C ILE A 162 2.98 2.10 6.42
N ARG A 163 4.22 1.61 6.44
CA ARG A 163 4.64 0.40 5.75
C ARG A 163 4.63 -0.76 6.74
N ASN A 164 4.06 -1.88 6.31
CA ASN A 164 3.91 -3.09 7.12
C ASN A 164 3.13 -2.84 8.42
N MET A 165 2.03 -2.10 8.32
CA MET A 165 1.09 -1.92 9.41
C MET A 165 0.40 -3.25 9.71
N GLN A 166 0.55 -3.76 10.92
CA GLN A 166 -0.23 -4.94 11.34
C GLN A 166 -1.72 -4.60 11.32
N ASP A 167 -2.53 -5.57 10.91
CA ASP A 167 -3.99 -5.58 10.84
C ASP A 167 -4.68 -5.58 12.22
N VAL A 168 -4.17 -4.79 13.16
CA VAL A 168 -4.79 -4.55 14.46
C VAL A 168 -4.89 -3.06 14.73
N ASN A 169 -6.11 -2.58 14.96
CA ASN A 169 -6.33 -1.18 15.30
C ASN A 169 -5.95 -0.90 16.77
N VAL A 170 -5.32 0.25 16.97
CA VAL A 170 -4.97 0.72 18.31
C VAL A 170 -6.23 1.18 19.05
N THR A 171 -6.53 0.54 20.18
CA THR A 171 -7.73 0.83 21.01
C THR A 171 -7.49 1.89 22.09
N ASN A 172 -6.26 2.42 22.21
CA ASN A 172 -5.94 3.41 23.22
C ASN A 172 -6.45 4.82 22.86
N ASP A 173 -7.40 5.36 23.62
CA ASP A 173 -8.03 6.67 23.40
C ASP A 173 -7.04 7.81 23.09
N ARG A 174 -5.91 7.86 23.81
CA ARG A 174 -4.92 8.93 23.62
C ARG A 174 -4.17 8.78 22.30
N ILE A 175 -3.89 7.54 21.88
CA ILE A 175 -3.26 7.29 20.58
C ILE A 175 -4.27 7.62 19.48
N SER A 176 -5.51 7.17 19.61
CA SER A 176 -6.59 7.44 18.66
C SER A 176 -6.83 8.94 18.45
N ALA A 177 -6.79 9.75 19.52
CA ALA A 177 -6.89 11.21 19.41
C ALA A 177 -5.72 11.83 18.63
N ASN A 178 -4.49 11.31 18.80
CA ASN A 178 -3.34 11.78 18.03
C ASN A 178 -3.44 11.35 16.56
N ILE A 179 -3.85 10.11 16.29
CA ILE A 179 -4.10 9.60 14.93
C ILE A 179 -5.11 10.51 14.24
N GLU A 180 -6.28 10.74 14.85
CA GLU A 180 -7.32 11.58 14.28
C GLU A 180 -6.81 13.01 14.01
N LYS A 181 -6.07 13.61 14.95
CA LYS A 181 -5.46 14.93 14.77
C LYS A 181 -4.53 14.97 13.55
N VAL A 182 -3.68 13.95 13.37
CA VAL A 182 -2.72 13.89 12.27
C VAL A 182 -3.41 13.65 10.94
N LEU A 183 -4.43 12.79 10.90
CA LEU A 183 -5.18 12.49 9.68
C LEU A 183 -5.97 13.70 9.16
N ARG A 184 -6.45 14.57 10.06
CA ARG A 184 -7.12 15.83 9.69
C ARG A 184 -6.14 16.76 8.96
N GLY A 185 -6.33 16.91 7.65
CA GLY A 185 -5.52 17.81 6.81
C GLY A 185 -4.47 17.10 5.95
N LEU A 186 -4.36 15.77 6.04
CA LEU A 186 -3.52 15.01 5.11
C LEU A 186 -3.99 15.19 3.67
N ARG A 187 -3.01 15.26 2.77
CA ARG A 187 -3.19 15.25 1.32
C ARG A 187 -2.82 13.90 0.73
N ALA A 188 -1.90 13.16 1.33
CA ALA A 188 -1.56 11.80 0.94
C ALA A 188 -1.59 10.86 2.13
N LEU A 189 -2.24 9.71 1.96
CA LEU A 189 -2.27 8.63 2.92
C LEU A 189 -1.89 7.33 2.21
N ARG A 190 -0.90 6.64 2.74
CA ARG A 190 -0.41 5.37 2.22
C ARG A 190 -0.34 4.35 3.35
N LEU A 191 -1.15 3.31 3.23
CA LEU A 191 -1.18 2.20 4.18
C LEU A 191 -0.83 0.93 3.43
N SER A 192 0.25 0.29 3.89
CA SER A 192 0.62 -1.06 3.54
C SER A 192 0.35 -1.91 4.77
N ILE A 193 -0.62 -2.81 4.65
CA ILE A 193 -1.07 -3.70 5.71
C ILE A 193 -0.29 -5.02 5.57
N VAL A 194 0.10 -5.58 6.71
CA VAL A 194 0.57 -6.96 6.81
C VAL A 194 -0.36 -7.75 7.71
N THR A 195 -0.53 -9.02 7.41
CA THR A 195 -1.41 -9.94 8.13
C THR A 195 -0.61 -11.11 8.66
N GLU A 196 -1.10 -11.71 9.74
CA GLU A 196 -0.53 -12.93 10.26
C GLU A 196 -0.82 -14.08 9.28
N HIS A 197 0.19 -14.93 9.02
CA HIS A 197 0.11 -16.02 8.06
C HIS A 197 0.40 -17.36 8.73
N ASN A 198 -0.49 -18.34 8.52
CA ASN A 198 -0.24 -19.72 8.91
C ASN A 198 0.51 -20.43 7.79
N GLU A 199 1.84 -20.47 7.87
CA GLU A 199 2.67 -21.12 6.84
C GLU A 199 2.36 -22.61 6.64
N HIS A 200 1.84 -23.28 7.67
CA HIS A 200 1.52 -24.70 7.63
C HIS A 200 0.13 -25.00 7.06
N ALA A 201 -0.82 -24.06 7.19
CA ALA A 201 -2.18 -24.16 6.65
C ALA A 201 -2.72 -22.76 6.28
N PRO A 202 -2.28 -22.17 5.15
CA PRO A 202 -2.68 -20.81 4.75
C PRO A 202 -4.18 -20.66 4.47
N GLU A 203 -4.91 -21.76 4.30
CA GLU A 203 -6.37 -21.75 4.27
C GLU A 203 -7.02 -21.24 5.55
N ASP A 204 -6.35 -21.39 6.71
CA ASP A 204 -6.85 -20.95 8.01
C ASP A 204 -6.70 -19.42 8.19
N ASP A 205 -5.92 -18.74 7.36
CA ASP A 205 -5.73 -17.28 7.42
C ASP A 205 -7.07 -16.52 7.33
N LEU A 206 -8.06 -17.08 6.63
CA LEU A 206 -9.40 -16.49 6.53
C LEU A 206 -10.17 -16.47 7.86
N ASP A 207 -9.85 -17.38 8.77
CA ASP A 207 -10.55 -17.52 10.05
C ASP A 207 -10.09 -16.48 11.07
N PHE A 208 -8.93 -15.86 10.83
CA PHE A 208 -8.32 -14.87 11.70
C PHE A 208 -9.23 -13.65 11.81
N SER A 209 -9.54 -13.25 13.04
CA SER A 209 -10.53 -12.18 13.30
C SER A 209 -9.98 -10.78 13.03
N GLU A 210 -8.68 -10.63 13.20
CA GLU A 210 -7.92 -9.39 13.17
C GLU A 210 -8.03 -8.69 11.81
N PRO A 211 -7.81 -9.36 10.66
CA PRO A 211 -8.04 -8.74 9.35
C PRO A 211 -9.48 -8.23 9.20
N HIS A 212 -10.49 -9.03 9.61
CA HIS A 212 -11.90 -8.66 9.46
C HIS A 212 -12.26 -7.43 10.30
N ASP A 213 -11.85 -7.39 11.56
CA ASP A 213 -12.10 -6.28 12.45
C ASP A 213 -11.34 -5.02 12.00
N PHE A 214 -10.11 -5.19 11.51
CA PHE A 214 -9.31 -4.10 10.98
C PHE A 214 -9.93 -3.46 9.75
N PHE A 215 -10.23 -4.23 8.70
CA PHE A 215 -10.79 -3.68 7.46
C PHE A 215 -12.21 -3.14 7.62
N LYS A 216 -12.98 -3.67 8.58
CA LYS A 216 -14.27 -3.10 8.99
C LYS A 216 -14.14 -1.71 9.61
N GLN A 217 -13.07 -1.48 10.38
CA GLN A 217 -12.80 -0.21 11.06
C GLN A 217 -11.93 0.76 10.24
N LEU A 218 -11.20 0.25 9.24
CA LEU A 218 -10.29 1.03 8.39
C LEU A 218 -10.96 2.30 7.80
N PRO A 219 -12.19 2.22 7.22
CA PRO A 219 -12.88 3.41 6.74
C PRO A 219 -13.08 4.48 7.83
N SER A 220 -13.56 4.11 9.01
CA SER A 220 -13.93 5.07 10.06
C SER A 220 -12.72 5.64 10.79
N VAL A 221 -11.70 4.82 11.05
CA VAL A 221 -10.50 5.19 11.83
C VAL A 221 -9.47 5.92 10.96
N TRP A 222 -9.18 5.42 9.77
CA TRP A 222 -8.04 5.87 8.97
C TRP A 222 -8.43 6.75 7.78
N LEU A 223 -9.56 6.46 7.13
CA LEU A 223 -9.93 7.13 5.88
C LEU A 223 -10.81 8.38 6.12
N LYS A 224 -11.89 8.23 6.87
CA LYS A 224 -12.89 9.28 7.09
C LYS A 224 -12.30 10.57 7.68
N PRO A 225 -11.34 10.55 8.64
CA PRO A 225 -10.77 11.79 9.18
C PRO A 225 -10.00 12.63 8.16
N SER A 226 -9.43 12.00 7.13
CA SER A 226 -8.67 12.68 6.07
C SER A 226 -9.52 13.04 4.84
N ALA A 227 -10.76 12.54 4.76
CA ALA A 227 -11.61 12.67 3.59
C ALA A 227 -11.76 14.10 3.02
N PRO A 228 -11.89 15.17 3.84
CA PRO A 228 -12.07 16.52 3.31
C PRO A 228 -10.87 17.10 2.55
N SER A 229 -9.66 16.55 2.74
CA SER A 229 -8.41 17.11 2.19
C SER A 229 -7.59 16.13 1.35
N LEU A 230 -7.92 14.83 1.42
CA LEU A 230 -7.14 13.76 0.81
C LEU A 230 -7.15 13.87 -0.72
N GLN A 231 -5.96 13.81 -1.31
CA GLN A 231 -5.70 13.87 -2.75
C GLN A 231 -5.04 12.59 -3.27
N HIS A 232 -4.31 11.86 -2.43
CA HIS A 232 -3.63 10.63 -2.80
C HIS A 232 -3.93 9.55 -1.76
N LEU A 233 -4.48 8.43 -2.21
CA LEU A 233 -4.73 7.26 -1.36
C LEU A 233 -4.05 6.05 -1.96
N SER A 234 -3.28 5.32 -1.14
CA SER A 234 -2.74 4.01 -1.48
C SER A 234 -3.09 3.03 -0.38
N LEU A 235 -3.80 1.97 -0.74
CA LEU A 235 -4.12 0.85 0.15
C LEU A 235 -3.60 -0.44 -0.46
N SER A 236 -2.78 -1.15 0.28
CA SER A 236 -2.16 -2.40 -0.16
C SER A 236 -2.07 -3.35 1.03
N CYS A 237 -2.25 -4.63 0.80
CA CYS A 237 -2.12 -5.67 1.81
C CYS A 237 -1.23 -6.78 1.25
N ASP A 238 -0.44 -7.43 2.10
CA ASP A 238 0.33 -8.62 1.73
C ASP A 238 -0.57 -9.80 1.29
N ASN A 239 -1.75 -9.92 1.89
CA ASN A 239 -2.83 -10.83 1.49
C ASN A 239 -3.93 -10.14 0.65
N TYR A 240 -4.77 -10.93 -0.01
CA TYR A 240 -5.92 -10.41 -0.75
C TYR A 240 -7.00 -9.85 0.19
N PHE A 241 -7.54 -8.68 -0.16
CA PHE A 241 -8.60 -8.01 0.62
C PHE A 241 -9.67 -7.38 -0.28
N GLY A 242 -10.76 -6.90 0.32
CA GLY A 242 -11.89 -6.29 -0.40
C GLY A 242 -13.10 -7.21 -0.51
N PHE A 243 -12.86 -8.52 -0.61
CA PHE A 243 -13.88 -9.56 -0.46
C PHE A 243 -13.85 -10.16 0.95
N TYR A 244 -12.77 -10.85 1.32
CA TYR A 244 -12.65 -11.52 2.61
C TYR A 244 -11.18 -11.48 3.09
N PRO A 245 -10.81 -10.49 3.93
CA PRO A 245 -11.68 -9.56 4.64
C PRO A 245 -12.35 -8.52 3.75
N LYS A 246 -13.59 -8.16 4.11
CA LYS A 246 -14.37 -7.15 3.39
C LYS A 246 -13.84 -5.74 3.68
N LEU A 247 -13.64 -4.94 2.62
CA LEU A 247 -13.49 -3.50 2.74
C LEU A 247 -14.68 -2.78 2.10
N ASP A 248 -15.49 -2.11 2.91
CA ASP A 248 -16.62 -1.30 2.45
C ASP A 248 -16.27 0.18 2.41
N LEU A 249 -16.31 0.77 1.22
CA LEU A 249 -16.02 2.19 0.99
C LEU A 249 -17.27 3.01 0.65
N SER A 250 -18.47 2.41 0.66
CA SER A 250 -19.71 3.06 0.22
C SER A 250 -20.02 4.36 0.96
N ASP A 251 -19.63 4.45 2.22
CA ASP A 251 -19.97 5.56 3.12
C ASP A 251 -18.89 6.66 3.14
N ILE A 252 -17.90 6.59 2.24
CA ILE A 252 -16.81 7.55 2.14
C ILE A 252 -16.67 8.05 0.71
N HIS A 253 -16.51 9.36 0.56
CA HIS A 253 -16.19 10.02 -0.70
C HIS A 253 -15.07 11.04 -0.48
N PHE A 254 -14.14 11.11 -1.42
CA PHE A 254 -12.96 11.97 -1.35
C PHE A 254 -13.04 13.09 -2.40
N PRO A 255 -13.57 14.28 -2.06
CA PRO A 255 -13.90 15.33 -3.03
C PRO A 255 -12.70 15.91 -3.80
N TYR A 256 -11.46 15.63 -3.38
CA TYR A 256 -10.24 16.13 -4.01
C TYR A 256 -9.29 15.01 -4.45
N LEU A 257 -9.75 13.76 -4.53
CA LEU A 257 -8.92 12.61 -4.85
C LEU A 257 -8.38 12.69 -6.28
N LYS A 258 -7.06 12.79 -6.41
CA LYS A 258 -6.32 12.84 -7.67
C LYS A 258 -5.64 11.52 -8.00
N SER A 259 -5.18 10.79 -6.98
CA SER A 259 -4.50 9.51 -7.14
C SER A 259 -5.12 8.45 -6.25
N LEU A 260 -5.38 7.28 -6.82
CA LEU A 260 -5.82 6.09 -6.11
C LEU A 260 -4.94 4.90 -6.47
N SER A 261 -4.46 4.17 -5.48
CA SER A 261 -3.69 2.94 -5.64
C SER A 261 -4.28 1.83 -4.80
N PHE A 262 -4.46 0.66 -5.42
CA PHE A 262 -4.79 -0.59 -4.75
C PHE A 262 -3.73 -1.64 -5.06
N GLY A 263 -3.29 -2.37 -4.03
CA GLY A 263 -2.36 -3.51 -4.14
C GLY A 263 -2.95 -4.77 -3.52
N ASN A 264 -3.14 -5.86 -4.27
CA ASN A 264 -3.87 -7.08 -3.85
C ASN A 264 -5.36 -6.88 -3.53
N TYR A 265 -6.01 -5.88 -4.13
CA TYR A 265 -7.45 -5.67 -3.93
C TYR A 265 -8.30 -6.56 -4.84
N CYS A 266 -9.32 -7.18 -4.25
CA CYS A 266 -10.26 -8.07 -4.93
C CYS A 266 -11.59 -7.38 -5.22
N PHE A 267 -11.96 -7.38 -6.51
CA PHE A 267 -13.23 -6.89 -7.02
C PHE A 267 -14.23 -8.04 -7.18
N VAL A 268 -15.41 -7.90 -6.58
CA VAL A 268 -16.45 -8.94 -6.52
C VAL A 268 -17.87 -8.37 -6.75
N GLN A 269 -18.01 -7.04 -6.83
CA GLN A 269 -19.29 -6.39 -7.09
C GLN A 269 -19.14 -5.01 -7.77
N ASP A 270 -20.22 -4.58 -8.42
CA ASP A 270 -20.28 -3.33 -9.20
C ASP A 270 -20.01 -2.08 -8.37
N SER A 271 -20.48 -2.05 -7.13
CA SER A 271 -20.35 -0.88 -6.25
C SER A 271 -18.90 -0.49 -5.99
N GLN A 272 -17.94 -1.43 -6.06
CA GLN A 272 -16.52 -1.14 -5.92
C GLN A 272 -16.01 -0.32 -7.11
N LEU A 273 -16.42 -0.66 -8.34
CA LEU A 273 -16.08 0.11 -9.54
C LEU A 273 -16.82 1.45 -9.55
N GLU A 274 -18.11 1.46 -9.22
CA GLU A 274 -18.92 2.68 -9.14
C GLU A 274 -18.34 3.68 -8.13
N TRP A 275 -17.81 3.19 -7.01
CA TRP A 275 -17.11 4.02 -6.03
C TRP A 275 -15.88 4.70 -6.63
N ILE A 276 -15.05 3.98 -7.40
CA ILE A 276 -13.91 4.59 -8.10
C ILE A 276 -14.40 5.65 -9.10
N LEU A 277 -15.42 5.32 -9.91
CA LEU A 277 -15.99 6.22 -10.90
C LEU A 277 -16.66 7.45 -10.28
N SER A 278 -17.13 7.38 -9.03
CA SER A 278 -17.69 8.54 -8.33
C SER A 278 -16.69 9.70 -8.20
N HIS A 279 -15.39 9.43 -8.34
CA HIS A 279 -14.30 10.41 -8.28
C HIS A 279 -13.90 10.97 -9.67
N ALA A 280 -14.72 10.75 -10.70
CA ALA A 280 -14.47 11.15 -12.09
C ALA A 280 -14.04 12.62 -12.28
N ALA A 281 -14.55 13.52 -11.42
CA ALA A 281 -14.27 14.95 -11.51
C ALA A 281 -12.82 15.33 -11.12
N THR A 282 -12.14 14.50 -10.34
CA THR A 282 -10.82 14.84 -9.77
C THR A 282 -9.74 13.82 -10.03
N LEU A 283 -10.10 12.56 -10.27
CA LEU A 283 -9.14 11.46 -10.39
C LEU A 283 -8.31 11.57 -11.67
N THR A 284 -6.99 11.69 -11.51
CA THR A 284 -6.01 11.84 -12.60
C THR A 284 -5.05 10.67 -12.70
N GLU A 285 -4.88 9.91 -11.62
CA GLU A 285 -3.96 8.78 -11.53
C GLU A 285 -4.63 7.58 -10.86
N LEU A 286 -4.48 6.40 -11.46
CA LEU A 286 -5.06 5.16 -10.96
C LEU A 286 -4.09 3.99 -11.15
N TYR A 287 -3.83 3.26 -10.07
CA TYR A 287 -2.84 2.19 -10.02
C TYR A 287 -3.45 0.93 -9.42
N PHE A 288 -3.35 -0.18 -10.16
CA PHE A 288 -3.76 -1.50 -9.71
C PHE A 288 -2.56 -2.45 -9.78
N ASP A 289 -2.08 -2.87 -8.62
CA ASP A 289 -0.91 -3.75 -8.43
C ASP A 289 -1.40 -5.10 -7.90
N ASP A 290 -1.31 -6.16 -8.71
CA ASP A 290 -1.80 -7.50 -8.38
C ASP A 290 -3.26 -7.54 -7.87
N CYS A 291 -4.09 -6.61 -8.36
CA CYS A 291 -5.53 -6.64 -8.13
C CYS A 291 -6.20 -7.74 -8.96
N ALA A 292 -7.27 -8.32 -8.42
CA ALA A 292 -8.01 -9.40 -9.08
C ALA A 292 -9.52 -9.14 -9.12
N ILE A 293 -10.19 -9.72 -10.10
CA ILE A 293 -11.64 -9.90 -10.10
C ILE A 293 -11.93 -11.32 -9.61
N LEU A 294 -12.70 -11.43 -8.52
CA LEU A 294 -13.22 -12.70 -8.04
C LEU A 294 -14.47 -13.06 -8.84
N TYR A 295 -14.31 -13.93 -9.84
CA TYR A 295 -15.40 -14.28 -10.77
C TYR A 295 -16.39 -15.27 -10.17
N ASP A 296 -15.96 -16.05 -9.19
CA ASP A 296 -16.81 -16.96 -8.42
C ASP A 296 -16.32 -17.05 -6.99
N VAL A 297 -17.22 -16.90 -6.04
CA VAL A 297 -16.89 -16.95 -4.62
C VAL A 297 -17.81 -17.89 -3.87
N CYS A 298 -17.31 -18.49 -2.81
CA CYS A 298 -18.04 -19.36 -1.92
C CYS A 298 -17.61 -19.14 -0.47
N LEU A 299 -18.59 -19.00 0.43
CA LEU A 299 -18.38 -18.91 1.88
C LEU A 299 -19.22 -19.95 2.61
N TYR A 300 -18.73 -20.44 3.75
CA TYR A 300 -19.55 -21.17 4.71
C TYR A 300 -20.62 -20.26 5.33
N ALA A 301 -21.73 -20.85 5.76
CA ALA A 301 -22.85 -20.13 6.37
C ALA A 301 -22.43 -19.24 7.55
N GLU A 302 -21.47 -19.69 8.36
CA GLU A 302 -20.92 -18.98 9.52
C GLU A 302 -20.02 -17.81 9.15
N HIS A 303 -19.45 -17.80 7.94
CA HIS A 303 -18.56 -16.74 7.44
C HIS A 303 -19.30 -15.63 6.68
N LEU A 304 -20.58 -15.83 6.37
CA LEU A 304 -21.38 -14.84 5.60
C LEU A 304 -21.44 -13.46 6.26
N ASP A 305 -21.46 -13.38 7.60
CA ASP A 305 -21.55 -12.10 8.32
C ASP A 305 -20.25 -11.27 8.23
N ARG A 306 -19.12 -11.90 7.87
CA ARG A 306 -17.82 -11.26 7.65
C ARG A 306 -17.61 -10.87 6.18
N GLY A 307 -18.38 -11.44 5.25
CA GLY A 307 -18.31 -11.16 3.81
C GLY A 307 -19.13 -9.94 3.36
N PRO A 308 -19.03 -9.55 2.07
CA PRO A 308 -19.76 -8.42 1.51
C PRO A 308 -21.22 -8.73 1.20
N PHE A 309 -21.59 -10.01 1.12
CA PHE A 309 -22.89 -10.44 0.62
C PHE A 309 -23.79 -10.95 1.72
N LYS A 310 -25.07 -10.56 1.66
CA LYS A 310 -26.10 -11.17 2.48
C LYS A 310 -26.44 -12.54 1.93
N LYS A 311 -26.85 -13.45 2.83
CA LYS A 311 -27.30 -14.80 2.50
C LYS A 311 -28.29 -14.89 1.33
N GLY A 312 -29.23 -13.93 1.23
CA GLY A 312 -30.25 -13.91 0.17
C GLY A 312 -29.71 -13.54 -1.21
N GLU A 313 -28.49 -13.03 -1.31
CA GLU A 313 -27.85 -12.70 -2.58
C GLU A 313 -26.89 -13.78 -3.08
N MET A 314 -26.77 -14.88 -2.34
CA MET A 314 -25.95 -16.04 -2.69
C MET A 314 -26.82 -17.28 -2.85
N ALA A 315 -26.40 -18.20 -3.71
CA ALA A 315 -27.13 -19.41 -4.03
C ALA A 315 -26.49 -20.63 -3.38
N ARG A 316 -27.32 -21.57 -2.92
CA ARG A 316 -26.85 -22.92 -2.59
C ARG A 316 -26.81 -23.73 -3.88
N ARG A 317 -25.61 -24.08 -4.33
CA ARG A 317 -25.43 -24.94 -5.52
C ARG A 317 -25.39 -26.42 -5.15
N ARG A 318 -25.15 -26.74 -3.87
CA ARG A 318 -25.09 -28.10 -3.34
C ARG A 318 -25.97 -28.23 -2.11
N GLU A 319 -26.96 -29.12 -2.16
CA GLU A 319 -27.94 -29.31 -1.06
C GLU A 319 -27.30 -29.86 0.22
N GLN A 320 -26.23 -30.64 0.07
CA GLN A 320 -25.57 -31.36 1.17
C GLN A 320 -24.47 -30.56 1.88
N GLN A 321 -24.08 -29.39 1.35
CA GLN A 321 -23.05 -28.55 1.97
C GLN A 321 -23.63 -27.22 2.47
N PRO A 322 -23.14 -26.70 3.61
CA PRO A 322 -23.55 -25.39 4.15
C PRO A 322 -22.84 -24.21 3.48
N LYS A 323 -22.50 -24.35 2.18
CA LYS A 323 -21.76 -23.39 1.38
C LYS A 323 -22.69 -22.56 0.49
N TYR A 324 -22.40 -21.28 0.38
CA TYR A 324 -23.16 -20.31 -0.41
C TYR A 324 -22.26 -19.71 -1.47
N TYR A 325 -22.74 -19.69 -2.71
CA TYR A 325 -21.97 -19.31 -3.88
C TYR A 325 -22.52 -18.05 -4.52
N ARG A 326 -21.65 -17.24 -5.10
CA ARG A 326 -22.02 -16.12 -5.96
C ARG A 326 -21.01 -15.96 -7.07
N SER A 327 -21.51 -15.81 -8.29
CA SER A 327 -20.67 -15.47 -9.44
C SER A 327 -20.77 -13.98 -9.74
N TYR A 328 -19.67 -13.43 -10.21
CA TYR A 328 -19.60 -12.06 -10.69
C TYR A 328 -19.30 -12.09 -12.19
N ASN A 329 -20.09 -11.35 -12.97
CA ASN A 329 -20.08 -11.44 -14.42
C ASN A 329 -19.17 -10.42 -15.11
N LYS A 330 -18.81 -9.32 -14.43
CA LYS A 330 -17.91 -8.32 -15.02
C LYS A 330 -16.49 -8.85 -15.13
N ARG A 331 -15.78 -8.32 -16.11
CA ARG A 331 -14.42 -8.67 -16.47
C ARG A 331 -13.55 -7.43 -16.52
N TRP A 332 -12.23 -7.62 -16.56
CA TRP A 332 -11.28 -6.53 -16.62
C TRP A 332 -11.50 -5.66 -17.86
N HIS A 333 -11.89 -6.23 -19.01
CA HIS A 333 -12.28 -5.41 -20.15
C HIS A 333 -13.46 -4.46 -19.85
N ASP A 334 -14.49 -4.91 -19.11
CA ASP A 334 -15.59 -4.04 -18.70
C ASP A 334 -15.11 -2.92 -17.77
N TYR A 335 -14.17 -3.23 -16.86
CA TYR A 335 -13.55 -2.26 -15.96
C TYR A 335 -12.71 -1.26 -16.75
N PHE A 336 -11.81 -1.71 -17.61
CA PHE A 336 -10.96 -0.84 -18.42
C PHE A 336 -11.79 0.08 -19.31
N ASP A 337 -12.84 -0.43 -19.95
CA ASP A 337 -13.76 0.39 -20.74
C ASP A 337 -14.51 1.40 -19.87
N SER A 338 -15.01 0.99 -18.71
CA SER A 338 -15.69 1.88 -17.76
C SER A 338 -14.77 3.00 -17.25
N LEU A 339 -13.52 2.70 -16.96
CA LEU A 339 -12.50 3.68 -16.56
C LEU A 339 -12.16 4.61 -17.75
N ARG A 340 -12.03 4.04 -18.95
CA ARG A 340 -11.77 4.78 -20.19
C ARG A 340 -12.88 5.76 -20.52
N THR A 341 -14.14 5.43 -20.30
CA THR A 341 -15.26 6.35 -20.60
C THR A 341 -15.66 7.21 -19.40
N GLY A 342 -15.53 6.68 -18.18
CA GLY A 342 -16.04 7.29 -16.95
C GLY A 342 -15.08 8.21 -16.22
N LEU A 343 -13.77 8.14 -16.49
CA LEU A 343 -12.76 9.01 -15.86
C LEU A 343 -12.16 10.00 -16.87
N PRO A 344 -12.80 11.14 -17.14
CA PRO A 344 -12.39 12.07 -18.21
C PRO A 344 -11.02 12.73 -17.95
N HIS A 345 -10.60 12.83 -16.69
CA HIS A 345 -9.35 13.49 -16.30
C HIS A 345 -8.19 12.52 -16.04
N LEU A 346 -8.39 11.21 -16.24
CA LEU A 346 -7.36 10.21 -16.05
C LEU A 346 -6.21 10.41 -17.05
N ARG A 347 -5.00 10.56 -16.52
CA ARG A 347 -3.74 10.81 -17.26
C ARG A 347 -2.69 9.75 -17.00
N GLN A 348 -2.75 9.10 -15.85
CA GLN A 348 -1.85 7.99 -15.52
C GLN A 348 -2.67 6.80 -15.08
N PHE A 349 -2.42 5.67 -15.73
CA PHE A 349 -2.99 4.39 -15.41
C PHE A 349 -1.87 3.34 -15.41
N ARG A 350 -1.84 2.49 -14.38
CA ARG A 350 -1.02 1.28 -14.37
C ARG A 350 -1.87 0.11 -13.90
N PHE A 351 -1.76 -0.99 -14.61
CA PHE A 351 -2.34 -2.28 -14.26
C PHE A 351 -1.28 -3.34 -14.49
N GLY A 352 -0.98 -4.13 -13.47
CA GLY A 352 0.00 -5.20 -13.58
C GLY A 352 0.57 -5.53 -12.22
N SER A 353 1.89 -5.63 -12.14
CA SER A 353 2.53 -6.12 -10.93
C SER A 353 3.90 -5.51 -10.66
N SER A 354 4.18 -5.28 -9.39
CA SER A 354 5.48 -4.90 -8.86
C SER A 354 6.25 -6.12 -8.31
N ASN A 355 7.46 -5.88 -7.82
CA ASN A 355 8.15 -6.90 -7.02
C ASN A 355 7.62 -6.88 -5.58
N TRP A 356 6.89 -7.93 -5.20
CA TRP A 356 6.36 -8.17 -3.86
C TRP A 356 7.26 -9.10 -3.00
N SER A 357 8.40 -9.56 -3.52
CA SER A 357 9.30 -10.49 -2.79
C SER A 357 9.92 -9.87 -1.53
N GLU A 358 10.06 -8.55 -1.51
CA GLU A 358 10.58 -7.76 -0.38
C GLU A 358 9.43 -7.15 0.45
N GLY A 359 8.27 -7.81 0.43
CA GLY A 359 7.01 -7.31 0.98
C GLY A 359 6.34 -6.26 0.09
N VAL A 360 5.42 -5.50 0.69
CA VAL A 360 4.54 -4.58 -0.04
C VAL A 360 5.34 -3.48 -0.77
N PRO A 361 5.11 -3.25 -2.09
CA PRO A 361 5.87 -2.32 -2.93
C PRO A 361 5.54 -0.84 -2.62
N PHE A 362 6.03 -0.37 -1.48
CA PHE A 362 5.76 0.96 -0.94
C PHE A 362 6.41 2.09 -1.77
N GLU A 363 5.63 3.09 -2.18
CA GLU A 363 6.05 4.21 -3.04
C GLU A 363 6.58 3.81 -4.44
N LYS A 364 6.16 2.63 -4.92
CA LYS A 364 6.56 2.08 -6.23
C LYS A 364 5.44 2.09 -7.29
N GLU A 365 4.30 2.75 -7.07
CA GLU A 365 3.14 2.67 -7.99
C GLU A 365 3.45 3.09 -9.43
N ALA A 366 4.23 4.16 -9.60
CA ALA A 366 4.57 4.63 -10.94
C ALA A 366 5.48 3.64 -11.70
N LYS A 367 6.07 2.68 -10.98
CA LYS A 367 6.98 1.63 -11.45
C LYS A 367 6.28 0.27 -11.63
N ILE A 368 4.97 0.16 -11.39
CA ILE A 368 4.21 -1.06 -11.67
C ILE A 368 4.45 -1.45 -13.14
N LYS A 369 4.90 -2.69 -13.35
CA LYS A 369 5.14 -3.22 -14.69
C LYS A 369 3.80 -3.57 -15.31
N ILE A 370 3.46 -2.89 -16.42
CA ILE A 370 2.19 -3.13 -17.12
C ILE A 370 2.17 -4.54 -17.68
N SER A 371 1.20 -5.34 -17.23
CA SER A 371 1.03 -6.73 -17.64
C SER A 371 -0.36 -7.23 -17.31
N LEU A 372 -0.83 -8.26 -18.02
CA LEU A 372 -1.99 -9.05 -17.61
C LEU A 372 -1.46 -10.29 -16.92
N ARG A 373 -1.80 -10.50 -15.64
CA ARG A 373 -1.46 -11.74 -14.97
C ARG A 373 -2.58 -12.78 -15.05
N GLU A 374 -2.25 -14.05 -14.90
CA GLU A 374 -3.24 -15.14 -14.79
C GLU A 374 -4.12 -14.97 -13.54
N ASN A 375 -3.54 -14.56 -12.41
CA ASN A 375 -4.26 -14.30 -11.15
C ASN A 375 -5.14 -13.03 -11.20
N ARG A 376 -5.24 -12.33 -12.34
CA ARG A 376 -6.20 -11.22 -12.48
C ARG A 376 -7.66 -11.69 -12.36
N TYR A 377 -7.92 -12.98 -12.62
CA TYR A 377 -9.18 -13.64 -12.30
C TYR A 377 -8.91 -14.77 -11.33
N MET A 378 -9.61 -14.78 -10.21
CA MET A 378 -9.52 -15.86 -9.23
C MET A 378 -10.92 -16.30 -8.81
N ALA A 379 -11.03 -17.53 -8.35
CA ALA A 379 -12.14 -17.92 -7.50
C ALA A 379 -11.72 -17.82 -6.03
N CYS A 380 -12.67 -17.64 -5.12
CA CYS A 380 -12.38 -17.70 -3.69
C CYS A 380 -13.34 -18.70 -3.03
N TYR A 381 -12.85 -19.88 -2.68
CA TYR A 381 -13.66 -20.93 -2.08
C TYR A 381 -13.18 -21.24 -0.66
N ASP A 382 -13.98 -20.79 0.29
CA ASP A 382 -13.79 -21.05 1.71
C ASP A 382 -13.63 -22.55 2.02
N GLY A 383 -12.64 -22.89 2.84
CA GLY A 383 -12.23 -24.26 3.17
C GLY A 383 -11.52 -25.03 2.06
N TYR A 384 -11.00 -24.37 1.01
CA TYR A 384 -10.07 -24.98 0.05
C TYR A 384 -8.63 -24.64 0.42
N GLY A 385 -7.75 -25.64 0.39
CA GLY A 385 -6.30 -25.49 0.55
C GLY A 385 -5.54 -25.75 -0.75
N PRO A 386 -4.25 -25.36 -0.85
CA PRO A 386 -3.44 -24.69 0.17
C PRO A 386 -3.71 -23.18 0.29
N SER A 387 -4.61 -22.64 -0.55
CA SER A 387 -5.13 -21.28 -0.43
C SER A 387 -6.58 -21.29 -0.91
N PRO A 388 -7.47 -20.52 -0.27
CA PRO A 388 -8.86 -20.41 -0.70
C PRO A 388 -8.99 -19.55 -1.95
N TYR A 389 -7.96 -18.76 -2.29
CA TYR A 389 -7.87 -17.97 -3.51
C TYR A 389 -7.27 -18.82 -4.63
N LEU A 390 -8.14 -19.28 -5.53
CA LEU A 390 -7.83 -20.26 -6.57
C LEU A 390 -7.48 -19.57 -7.88
N GLU A 391 -6.30 -19.89 -8.39
CA GLU A 391 -5.73 -19.33 -9.63
C GLU A 391 -6.05 -20.19 -10.86
N GLY A 392 -5.59 -19.74 -12.04
CA GLY A 392 -5.98 -20.28 -13.35
C GLY A 392 -5.70 -21.77 -13.62
N ASN A 393 -4.89 -22.45 -12.80
CA ASN A 393 -4.65 -23.90 -12.92
C ASN A 393 -5.68 -24.76 -12.19
N TYR A 394 -6.59 -24.13 -11.45
CA TYR A 394 -7.68 -24.81 -10.76
C TYR A 394 -8.67 -25.42 -11.75
N ARG A 395 -9.06 -26.67 -11.52
CA ARG A 395 -10.12 -27.34 -12.28
C ARG A 395 -11.41 -27.26 -11.46
N PRO A 396 -12.42 -26.50 -11.91
CA PRO A 396 -13.66 -26.36 -11.17
C PRO A 396 -14.44 -27.67 -11.15
N ASP A 397 -15.12 -27.90 -10.03
CA ASP A 397 -16.15 -28.93 -9.93
C ASP A 397 -17.40 -28.53 -10.75
N GLU A 398 -18.33 -29.47 -10.97
CA GLU A 398 -19.53 -29.26 -11.79
C GLU A 398 -20.45 -28.10 -11.31
N TRP A 399 -20.35 -27.73 -10.03
CA TRP A 399 -21.14 -26.64 -9.43
C TRP A 399 -20.36 -25.32 -9.32
N GLU A 400 -19.13 -25.27 -9.81
CA GLU A 400 -18.26 -24.10 -9.81
C GLU A 400 -18.20 -23.47 -11.19
N GLN A 401 -17.71 -22.23 -11.26
CA GLN A 401 -17.56 -21.57 -12.55
C GLN A 401 -16.15 -21.79 -13.10
N GLU A 402 -16.06 -21.89 -14.42
CA GLU A 402 -14.78 -21.85 -15.12
C GLU A 402 -14.20 -20.44 -15.13
N ALA A 403 -12.86 -20.38 -15.12
CA ALA A 403 -12.13 -19.14 -15.26
C ALA A 403 -12.51 -18.42 -16.57
N PRO A 404 -12.67 -17.09 -16.54
CA PRO A 404 -13.02 -16.33 -17.73
C PRO A 404 -11.98 -16.43 -18.87
N GLN A 405 -12.41 -16.92 -20.03
CA GLN A 405 -11.58 -16.97 -21.26
C GLN A 405 -11.75 -15.67 -22.06
N CYS A 406 -11.15 -14.57 -21.58
CA CYS A 406 -11.34 -13.24 -22.20
C CYS A 406 -10.06 -12.41 -22.34
N ASP A 407 -8.90 -13.05 -22.35
CA ASP A 407 -7.56 -12.44 -22.42
C ASP A 407 -7.42 -11.42 -23.55
N GLU A 408 -7.86 -11.77 -24.76
CA GLU A 408 -7.78 -10.86 -25.91
C GLU A 408 -8.66 -9.61 -25.75
N LYS A 409 -9.83 -9.76 -25.11
CA LYS A 409 -10.71 -8.61 -24.81
C LYS A 409 -10.09 -7.72 -23.74
N ASP A 410 -9.53 -8.32 -22.69
CA ASP A 410 -8.85 -7.59 -21.62
C ASP A 410 -7.64 -6.82 -22.17
N LYS A 411 -6.85 -7.46 -23.03
CA LYS A 411 -5.67 -6.88 -23.68
C LYS A 411 -6.05 -5.68 -24.55
N GLU A 412 -7.08 -5.84 -25.38
CA GLU A 412 -7.56 -4.77 -26.25
C GLU A 412 -8.14 -3.60 -25.45
N ALA A 413 -8.98 -3.86 -24.46
CA ALA A 413 -9.56 -2.80 -23.62
C ALA A 413 -8.50 -2.06 -22.80
N LEU A 414 -7.49 -2.77 -22.28
CA LEU A 414 -6.35 -2.17 -21.59
C LEU A 414 -5.52 -1.30 -22.53
N ARG A 415 -5.24 -1.78 -23.75
CA ARG A 415 -4.53 -1.01 -24.80
C ARG A 415 -5.26 0.29 -25.09
N LEU A 416 -6.57 0.24 -25.32
CA LEU A 416 -7.40 1.42 -25.59
C LEU A 416 -7.40 2.42 -24.42
N LEU A 417 -7.41 1.94 -23.18
CA LEU A 417 -7.30 2.78 -21.99
C LEU A 417 -5.93 3.47 -21.90
N LEU A 418 -4.85 2.73 -22.12
CA LEU A 418 -3.48 3.27 -22.11
C LEU A 418 -3.25 4.29 -23.23
N GLU A 419 -3.82 4.06 -24.41
CA GLU A 419 -3.79 5.04 -25.51
C GLU A 419 -4.49 6.33 -25.14
N LYS A 420 -5.68 6.24 -24.52
CA LYS A 420 -6.42 7.42 -24.04
C LYS A 420 -5.59 8.24 -23.04
N THR A 421 -4.83 7.59 -22.15
CA THR A 421 -4.00 8.28 -21.15
C THR A 421 -2.65 8.74 -21.71
N GLY A 422 -2.34 8.45 -22.97
CA GLY A 422 -1.04 8.79 -23.60
C GLY A 422 0.11 7.89 -23.16
N GLN A 423 -0.19 6.71 -22.63
CA GLN A 423 0.76 5.69 -22.15
C GLN A 423 0.76 4.45 -23.04
N GLY A 424 0.52 4.62 -24.35
CA GLY A 424 0.51 3.52 -25.31
C GLY A 424 1.78 2.66 -25.21
N VAL A 425 1.59 1.34 -25.13
CA VAL A 425 2.66 0.35 -25.08
C VAL A 425 2.64 -0.50 -26.35
N ALA A 426 3.80 -0.93 -26.83
CA ALA A 426 3.90 -1.76 -28.03
C ALA A 426 3.29 -3.14 -27.83
N GLU A 427 3.48 -3.72 -26.65
CA GLU A 427 2.94 -5.03 -26.27
C GLU A 427 2.56 -5.02 -24.79
N ILE A 428 1.47 -5.72 -24.48
CA ILE A 428 1.03 -6.03 -23.12
C ILE A 428 1.28 -7.52 -22.92
N PRO A 429 2.24 -7.92 -22.08
CA PRO A 429 2.55 -9.32 -21.86
C PRO A 429 1.47 -9.98 -20.98
N LEU A 430 1.22 -11.27 -21.25
CA LEU A 430 0.39 -12.14 -20.42
C LEU A 430 1.32 -13.05 -19.60
N LEU A 431 1.26 -12.95 -18.27
CA LEU A 431 2.24 -13.54 -17.36
C LEU A 431 1.61 -14.54 -16.39
N SER A 432 2.27 -15.67 -16.19
CA SER A 432 1.92 -16.59 -15.10
C SER A 432 2.55 -16.15 -13.78
N ARG A 433 2.04 -16.66 -12.64
CA ARG A 433 2.53 -16.29 -11.30
C ARG A 433 4.03 -16.55 -11.12
N HIS A 434 4.56 -17.61 -11.72
CA HIS A 434 5.96 -18.01 -11.60
C HIS A 434 6.92 -17.25 -12.54
N GLN A 435 6.39 -16.47 -13.48
CA GLN A 435 7.20 -15.61 -14.35
C GLN A 435 7.43 -14.26 -13.67
N TYR A 436 8.22 -14.25 -12.60
CA TYR A 436 8.93 -13.03 -12.21
C TYR A 436 9.98 -12.77 -13.28
N TRP A 437 9.76 -11.76 -14.12
CA TRP A 437 10.73 -11.43 -15.16
C TRP A 437 12.05 -11.02 -14.52
N SER A 438 13.05 -11.89 -14.68
CA SER A 438 14.47 -11.56 -14.67
C SER A 438 14.78 -10.72 -15.91
N CYS A 439 14.30 -9.47 -15.95
CA CYS A 439 14.77 -8.46 -16.88
C CYS A 439 14.89 -7.16 -16.10
N GLU A 440 16.12 -6.90 -15.64
CA GLU A 440 16.63 -5.56 -15.42
C GLU A 440 16.65 -4.86 -16.79
N ASP A 441 16.03 -3.69 -16.87
CA ASP A 441 16.31 -2.65 -17.88
C ASP A 441 16.34 -1.30 -17.16
#